data_AF-A0A9P8VWX8-F1
#
_entry.id   AF-A0A9P8VWX8-F1
#
_cell.length_a   1.000
_cell.length_b   1.000
_cell.length_c   1.000
_cell.angle_alpha   90.00
_cell.angle_beta   90.00
_cell.angle_gamma   90.00
#
_symmetry.space_group_name_H-M   'P 1'
#
loop_
_entity.id
_entity.type
_entity.pdbx_description
1 polymer ?
#
loop_
_entity_poly.entity_id
_entity_poly.type
_entity_poly.pdbx_seq_one_letter_code
_entity_poly.pdbx_strand_id
1 'polypeptide(L)'
;MDDRLLELAQTSGIGLVIISPYEAQHLLPWIETSKHVTLHLYAPRVNLGFQSLDHLCLYFVSKRRTKATVPRGVITHLNLFAGQLYLSNFDDYVRVCDALGLAWKAADESVPLGPDGFIPPRFKQGKFVNKSGFSKSPVRFLKVLMANIRQECELIEKTHIGKILEGERLRESEFAEV
;
A
#
# COMPACT_ATOMS: atom_id res chain seq x y z
N MET A 1 30.02 -9.57 -10.92
CA MET A 1 28.54 -9.67 -10.99
C MET A 1 28.13 -10.12 -9.61
N ASP A 2 27.50 -9.24 -8.84
CA ASP A 2 27.40 -9.32 -7.38
C ASP A 2 26.47 -10.45 -6.93
N ASP A 3 26.97 -11.37 -6.09
CA ASP A 3 26.27 -12.55 -5.57
C ASP A 3 25.00 -12.20 -4.77
N ARG A 4 24.84 -10.93 -4.39
CA ARG A 4 23.63 -10.41 -3.73
C ARG A 4 22.38 -10.39 -4.63
N LEU A 5 22.53 -10.45 -5.95
CA LEU A 5 21.40 -10.57 -6.87
C LEU A 5 20.87 -12.00 -7.01
N LEU A 6 21.66 -13.01 -6.63
CA LEU A 6 21.27 -14.42 -6.70
C LEU A 6 20.43 -14.86 -5.49
N GLU A 7 20.53 -14.18 -4.35
CA GLU A 7 19.73 -14.49 -3.14
C GLU A 7 18.25 -14.05 -3.24
N LEU A 8 17.91 -13.22 -4.22
CA LEU A 8 16.51 -12.88 -4.54
C LEU A 8 15.82 -13.96 -5.40
N ALA A 9 16.54 -15.02 -5.81
CA ALA A 9 16.04 -16.06 -6.70
C ALA A 9 15.40 -17.27 -5.99
N GLN A 10 15.01 -17.15 -4.72
CA GLN A 10 14.23 -18.17 -4.01
C GLN A 10 13.00 -17.59 -3.30
N THR A 11 12.10 -17.01 -4.09
CA THR A 11 10.67 -17.01 -3.76
C THR A 11 9.90 -17.21 -5.07
N SER A 12 9.15 -18.30 -5.18
CA SER A 12 8.18 -18.51 -6.27
C SER A 12 6.98 -17.57 -6.08
N GLY A 13 7.23 -16.26 -6.03
CA GLY A 13 6.26 -15.20 -5.76
C GLY A 13 6.41 -14.06 -6.76
N ILE A 14 5.31 -13.33 -6.99
CA ILE A 14 5.34 -12.09 -7.78
C ILE A 14 6.03 -11.01 -6.95
N GLY A 15 7.23 -10.59 -7.37
CA GLY A 15 7.94 -9.45 -6.79
C GLY A 15 7.61 -8.15 -7.52
N LEU A 16 7.56 -7.04 -6.79
CA LEU A 16 7.48 -5.70 -7.35
C LEU A 16 8.82 -4.99 -7.15
N VAL A 17 9.38 -4.45 -8.22
CA VAL A 17 10.61 -3.65 -8.19
C VAL A 17 10.29 -2.26 -8.73
N ILE A 18 10.64 -1.23 -7.95
CA ILE A 18 10.53 0.16 -8.39
C ILE A 18 11.85 0.53 -9.06
N ILE A 19 11.78 1.02 -10.29
CA ILE A 19 12.93 1.48 -11.06
C ILE A 19 12.74 2.94 -11.43
N SER A 20 13.84 3.65 -11.57
CA SER A 20 13.86 5.02 -12.07
C SER A 20 13.48 5.08 -13.56
N PRO A 21 13.00 6.23 -14.06
CA PRO A 21 12.79 6.42 -15.51
C PRO A 21 14.04 6.15 -16.34
N TYR A 22 15.23 6.48 -15.80
CA TYR A 22 16.51 6.21 -16.44
C TYR A 22 16.73 4.70 -16.61
N GLU A 23 16.60 3.91 -15.54
CA GLU A 23 16.72 2.45 -15.60
C GLU A 23 15.66 1.84 -16.52
N ALA A 24 14.41 2.31 -16.45
CA ALA A 24 13.33 1.85 -17.32
C ALA A 24 13.68 2.02 -18.80
N GLN A 25 14.21 3.18 -19.20
CA GLN A 25 14.63 3.44 -20.58
C GLN A 25 15.72 2.48 -21.07
N HIS A 26 16.67 2.12 -20.21
CA HIS A 26 17.76 1.21 -20.57
C HIS A 26 17.31 -0.26 -20.59
N LEU A 27 16.39 -0.64 -19.71
CA LEU A 27 15.87 -2.00 -19.59
C LEU A 27 14.75 -2.32 -20.59
N LEU A 28 14.14 -1.31 -21.21
CA LEU A 28 12.97 -1.45 -22.07
C LEU A 28 13.13 -2.54 -23.16
N PRO A 29 14.24 -2.62 -23.93
CA PRO A 29 14.40 -3.64 -24.96
C PRO A 29 14.38 -5.08 -24.43
N TRP A 30 14.87 -5.28 -23.21
CA TRP A 30 14.85 -6.59 -22.55
C TRP A 30 13.48 -6.91 -21.95
N ILE A 31 12.79 -5.89 -21.41
CA ILE A 31 11.44 -6.06 -20.86
C ILE A 31 10.45 -6.43 -21.97
N GLU A 32 10.52 -5.75 -23.12
CA GLU A 32 9.65 -6.01 -24.29
C GLU A 32 9.77 -7.45 -24.81
N THR A 33 10.95 -8.06 -24.68
CA THR A 33 11.23 -9.41 -25.16
C THR A 33 11.11 -10.50 -24.08
N SER A 34 10.97 -10.09 -22.82
CA SER A 34 10.90 -10.99 -21.66
C SER A 34 9.51 -11.60 -21.47
N LYS A 35 9.48 -12.90 -21.16
CA LYS A 35 8.26 -13.61 -20.76
C LYS A 35 8.04 -13.60 -19.24
N HIS A 36 8.88 -12.93 -18.46
CA HIS A 36 8.84 -13.00 -16.99
C HIS A 36 8.63 -11.64 -16.33
N VAL A 37 8.84 -10.54 -17.06
CA VAL A 37 8.77 -9.18 -16.54
C VAL A 37 7.66 -8.42 -17.26
N THR A 38 6.94 -7.61 -16.50
CA THR A 38 6.01 -6.62 -17.03
C THR A 38 6.34 -5.29 -16.38
N LEU A 39 6.59 -4.28 -17.20
CA LEU A 39 6.74 -2.90 -16.71
C LEU A 39 5.34 -2.29 -16.61
N HIS A 40 5.00 -1.72 -15.46
CA HIS A 40 3.73 -1.05 -15.24
C HIS A 40 3.96 0.44 -14.97
N LEU A 41 3.15 1.29 -15.60
CA LEU A 41 3.04 2.69 -15.17
C LEU A 41 2.17 2.76 -13.91
N TYR A 42 2.58 3.60 -12.98
CA TYR A 42 1.97 3.73 -11.67
C TYR A 42 1.89 5.20 -11.25
N ALA A 43 0.79 5.58 -10.63
CA ALA A 43 0.66 6.85 -9.91
C ALA A 43 -0.23 6.66 -8.67
N PRO A 44 0.17 7.18 -7.50
CA PRO A 44 -0.65 7.13 -6.29
C PRO A 44 -1.85 8.08 -6.40
N ARG A 45 -2.98 7.72 -5.77
CA ARG A 45 -4.17 8.58 -5.74
C ARG A 45 -4.06 9.65 -4.64
N VAL A 46 -3.56 10.83 -5.00
CA VAL A 46 -3.40 11.97 -4.09
C VAL A 46 -4.51 13.02 -4.20
N ASN A 47 -5.40 12.88 -5.18
CA ASN A 47 -6.52 13.81 -5.42
C ASN A 47 -7.77 13.01 -5.82
N LEU A 48 -8.91 13.31 -5.20
CA LEU A 48 -10.20 12.65 -5.50
C LEU A 48 -10.79 13.04 -6.86
N GLY A 49 -10.47 14.23 -7.38
CA GLY A 49 -10.96 14.74 -8.66
C GLY A 49 -10.46 13.98 -9.89
N PHE A 50 -9.52 13.04 -9.72
CA PHE A 50 -9.04 12.16 -10.77
C PHE A 50 -9.38 10.70 -10.49
N GLN A 51 -9.60 9.95 -11.57
CA GLN A 51 -9.77 8.50 -11.50
C GLN A 51 -8.51 7.84 -10.92
N SER A 52 -8.70 6.79 -10.13
CA SER A 52 -7.58 6.06 -9.53
C SER A 52 -6.70 5.38 -10.59
N LEU A 53 -5.39 5.57 -10.50
CA LEU A 53 -4.37 4.95 -11.37
C LEU A 53 -3.47 3.95 -10.63
N ASP A 54 -3.78 3.70 -9.36
CA ASP A 54 -3.02 2.85 -8.43
C ASP A 54 -3.16 1.35 -8.68
N HIS A 55 -4.02 0.97 -9.63
CA HIS A 55 -4.35 -0.41 -9.94
C HIS A 55 -3.35 -1.07 -10.92
N LEU A 56 -2.29 -0.36 -11.36
CA LEU A 56 -1.23 -0.87 -12.26
C LEU A 56 -1.75 -1.33 -13.64
N CYS A 57 -2.86 -0.74 -14.12
CA CYS A 57 -3.47 -1.15 -15.39
C CYS A 57 -3.51 -0.05 -16.45
N LEU A 58 -3.10 1.18 -16.11
CA LEU A 58 -3.15 2.31 -17.03
C LEU A 58 -2.32 2.04 -18.29
N TYR A 59 -1.07 1.62 -18.10
CA TYR A 59 -0.17 1.26 -19.18
C TYR A 59 0.81 0.21 -18.68
N PHE A 60 1.08 -0.79 -19.52
CA PHE A 60 2.10 -1.79 -19.22
C PHE A 60 2.79 -2.28 -20.50
N VAL A 61 4.07 -2.62 -20.37
CA VAL A 61 4.90 -3.20 -21.43
C VAL A 61 5.23 -4.64 -21.04
N SER A 62 4.83 -5.59 -21.89
CA SER A 62 5.12 -7.02 -21.70
C SER A 62 5.06 -7.76 -23.02
N LYS A 63 5.88 -8.82 -23.15
CA LYS A 63 5.68 -9.83 -24.20
C LYS A 63 4.44 -10.68 -23.97
N ARG A 64 3.98 -10.82 -22.71
CA ARG A 64 2.81 -11.64 -22.39
C ARG A 64 1.56 -10.96 -22.92
N ARG A 65 0.76 -11.72 -23.67
CA ARG A 65 -0.58 -11.30 -24.11
C ARG A 65 -1.60 -11.25 -22.97
N THR A 66 -1.28 -11.89 -21.84
CA THR A 66 -2.13 -11.92 -20.65
C THR A 66 -1.55 -11.05 -19.55
N LYS A 67 -2.43 -10.25 -18.94
CA LYS A 67 -2.11 -9.38 -17.82
C LYS A 67 -1.78 -10.22 -16.59
N ALA A 68 -0.63 -9.97 -15.98
CA ALA A 68 -0.31 -10.54 -14.67
C ALA A 68 -1.15 -9.82 -13.60
N THR A 69 -1.83 -10.57 -12.76
CA THR A 69 -2.55 -10.01 -11.60
C THR A 69 -1.56 -9.78 -10.47
N VAL A 70 -1.31 -8.52 -10.13
CA VAL A 70 -0.51 -8.16 -8.96
C VAL A 70 -1.33 -8.38 -7.69
N PRO A 71 -0.82 -9.10 -6.68
CA PRO A 71 -1.55 -9.29 -5.42
C PRO A 71 -1.89 -7.95 -4.76
N ARG A 72 -3.14 -7.78 -4.31
CA ARG A 72 -3.62 -6.53 -3.70
C ARG A 72 -2.79 -6.10 -2.49
N GLY A 73 -2.29 -7.03 -1.70
CA GLY A 73 -1.41 -6.72 -0.56
C GLY A 73 -0.11 -6.02 -0.98
N VAL A 74 0.47 -6.39 -2.13
CA VAL A 74 1.67 -5.71 -2.67
C VAL A 74 1.32 -4.29 -3.10
N ILE A 75 0.17 -4.09 -3.74
CA ILE A 75 -0.34 -2.76 -4.12
C ILE A 75 -0.60 -1.90 -2.88
N THR A 76 -1.14 -2.46 -1.79
CA THR A 76 -1.35 -1.73 -0.53
C THR A 76 -0.03 -1.15 0.00
N HIS A 77 1.05 -1.93 0.04
CA HIS A 77 2.36 -1.44 0.47
C HIS A 77 2.91 -0.40 -0.50
N LEU A 78 2.82 -0.63 -1.81
CA LEU A 78 3.22 0.34 -2.83
C LEU A 78 2.51 1.69 -2.61
N ASN A 79 1.19 1.68 -2.45
CA ASN A 79 0.37 2.87 -2.25
C ASN A 79 0.76 3.65 -0.99
N LEU A 80 0.98 2.93 0.13
CA LEU A 80 1.46 3.55 1.37
C LEU A 80 2.85 4.18 1.15
N PHE A 81 3.81 3.45 0.59
CA PHE A 81 5.14 4.01 0.39
C PHE A 81 5.17 5.14 -0.64
N ALA A 82 4.28 5.13 -1.63
CA ALA A 82 4.17 6.15 -2.67
C ALA A 82 3.46 7.43 -2.21
N GLY A 83 2.84 7.44 -1.03
CA GLY A 83 2.16 8.62 -0.52
C GLY A 83 0.70 8.76 -0.95
N GLN A 84 0.03 7.67 -1.31
CA GLN A 84 -1.40 7.71 -1.66
C GLN A 84 -2.23 8.23 -0.49
N LEU A 85 -3.20 9.11 -0.77
CA LEU A 85 -4.03 9.75 0.25
C LEU A 85 -5.47 9.22 0.25
N TYR A 86 -5.96 8.77 -0.90
CA TYR A 86 -7.33 8.33 -1.08
C TYR A 86 -7.40 6.85 -1.47
N LEU A 87 -8.44 6.20 -0.97
CA LEU A 87 -8.70 4.77 -1.18
C LEU A 87 -9.97 4.62 -2.02
N SER A 88 -10.01 3.59 -2.86
CA SER A 88 -11.08 3.41 -3.85
C SER A 88 -12.36 2.78 -3.28
N ASN A 89 -12.25 2.02 -2.19
CA ASN A 89 -13.37 1.32 -1.57
C ASN A 89 -13.04 0.94 -0.12
N PHE A 90 -14.07 0.48 0.60
CA PHE A 90 -13.94 0.05 1.99
C PHE A 90 -13.01 -1.16 2.19
N ASP A 91 -12.95 -2.10 1.23
CA ASP A 91 -12.04 -3.24 1.34
C ASP A 91 -10.56 -2.81 1.32
N ASP A 92 -10.23 -1.76 0.57
CA ASP A 92 -8.88 -1.21 0.55
C ASP A 92 -8.54 -0.52 1.87
N TYR A 93 -9.52 0.11 2.53
CA TYR A 93 -9.38 0.61 3.90
C TYR A 93 -9.10 -0.54 4.88
N VAL A 94 -9.87 -1.62 4.82
CA VAL A 94 -9.65 -2.82 5.65
C VAL A 94 -8.24 -3.39 5.41
N ARG A 95 -7.80 -3.48 4.15
CA ARG A 95 -6.45 -3.96 3.81
C ARG A 95 -5.34 -3.07 4.38
N VAL A 96 -5.50 -1.76 4.32
CA VAL A 96 -4.54 -0.81 4.92
C VAL A 96 -4.49 -1.01 6.43
N CYS A 97 -5.65 -1.07 7.11
CA CYS A 97 -5.69 -1.28 8.56
C CYS A 97 -5.06 -2.63 8.95
N ASP A 98 -5.38 -3.72 8.25
CA ASP A 98 -4.77 -5.03 8.49
C ASP A 98 -3.24 -5.00 8.26
N ALA A 99 -2.77 -4.34 7.20
CA ALA A 99 -1.34 -4.19 6.89
C ALA A 99 -0.57 -3.34 7.91
N LEU A 100 -1.24 -2.40 8.58
CA LEU A 100 -0.66 -1.55 9.62
C LEU A 100 -0.87 -2.09 11.04
N GLY A 101 -1.76 -3.07 11.20
CA GLY A 101 -2.15 -3.60 12.52
C GLY A 101 -3.08 -2.66 13.28
N LEU A 102 -3.92 -1.91 12.57
CA LEU A 102 -4.89 -0.96 13.12
C LEU A 102 -6.27 -1.59 13.21
N ALA A 103 -7.02 -1.23 14.25
CA ALA A 103 -8.40 -1.65 14.41
C ALA A 103 -9.33 -0.83 13.50
N TRP A 104 -10.01 -1.51 12.58
CA TRP A 104 -11.05 -0.90 11.72
C TRP A 104 -12.48 -1.23 12.19
N LYS A 105 -12.64 -2.26 13.04
CA LYS A 105 -13.92 -2.61 13.68
C LYS A 105 -14.11 -1.83 14.99
N ALA A 106 -15.36 -1.69 15.41
CA ALA A 106 -15.67 -1.12 16.73
C ALA A 106 -15.03 -1.93 17.84
N ALA A 107 -14.15 -1.27 18.62
CA ALA A 107 -13.49 -1.86 19.76
C ALA A 107 -14.52 -2.45 20.72
N ASP A 108 -14.20 -3.64 21.23
CA ASP A 108 -14.85 -4.22 22.40
C ASP A 108 -13.89 -3.96 23.58
N GLU A 109 -14.40 -3.77 24.79
CA GLU A 109 -13.58 -3.43 25.98
C GLU A 109 -12.52 -4.51 26.30
N SER A 110 -12.61 -5.65 25.65
CA SER A 110 -11.67 -6.77 25.75
C SER A 110 -10.24 -6.50 25.28
N VAL A 111 -9.98 -5.48 24.43
CA VAL A 111 -8.63 -5.21 23.91
C VAL A 111 -8.24 -3.74 24.08
N PRO A 112 -7.22 -3.41 24.90
CA PRO A 112 -6.71 -2.05 25.02
C PRO A 112 -5.93 -1.68 23.74
N LEU A 113 -6.57 -0.89 22.88
CA LEU A 113 -5.96 -0.33 21.68
C LEU A 113 -4.98 0.80 22.03
N GLY A 114 -3.99 1.02 21.16
CA GLY A 114 -3.20 2.24 21.18
C GLY A 114 -4.06 3.49 20.91
N PRO A 115 -3.58 4.70 21.24
CA PRO A 115 -4.31 5.94 20.98
C PRO A 115 -4.56 6.20 19.49
N ASP A 116 -3.76 5.59 18.62
CA ASP A 116 -3.85 5.60 17.16
C ASP A 116 -4.64 4.39 16.60
N GLY A 117 -5.27 3.59 17.47
CA GLY A 117 -5.98 2.38 17.08
C GLY A 117 -5.10 1.16 16.84
N PHE A 118 -3.79 1.22 17.13
CA PHE A 118 -2.88 0.08 16.96
C PHE A 118 -3.22 -1.09 17.89
N ILE A 119 -3.29 -2.29 17.33
CA ILE A 119 -3.59 -3.53 18.06
C ILE A 119 -2.26 -4.10 18.60
N PRO A 120 -2.08 -4.20 19.93
CA PRO A 120 -0.84 -4.73 20.48
C PRO A 120 -0.60 -6.19 20.06
N PRO A 121 0.64 -6.57 19.66
CA PRO A 121 0.94 -7.89 19.10
C PRO A 121 0.79 -9.06 20.10
N ARG A 122 0.59 -8.76 21.39
CA ARG A 122 0.35 -9.74 22.45
C ARG A 122 -1.03 -10.41 22.37
N PHE A 123 -1.99 -9.81 21.66
CA PHE A 123 -3.33 -10.37 21.48
C PHE A 123 -3.36 -11.24 20.21
N LYS A 124 -3.16 -12.55 20.38
CA LYS A 124 -3.15 -13.54 19.28
C LYS A 124 -4.49 -14.25 19.07
N GLN A 125 -5.48 -13.99 19.91
CA GLN A 125 -6.80 -14.61 19.89
C GLN A 125 -7.88 -13.55 20.15
N GLY A 126 -9.05 -13.72 19.52
CA GLY A 126 -10.18 -12.81 19.64
C GLY A 126 -10.50 -12.05 18.35
N LYS A 127 -11.40 -11.07 18.44
CA LYS A 127 -11.87 -10.27 17.28
C LYS A 127 -10.79 -9.34 16.71
N PHE A 128 -9.79 -8.97 17.52
CA PHE A 128 -8.71 -8.05 17.17
C PHE A 128 -7.38 -8.78 17.20
N VAL A 129 -6.93 -9.25 16.03
CA VAL A 129 -5.62 -9.88 15.85
C VAL A 129 -4.78 -8.97 14.98
N ASN A 130 -3.60 -8.62 15.46
CA ASN A 130 -2.62 -7.88 14.68
C ASN A 130 -2.04 -8.81 13.60
N LYS A 131 -2.27 -8.47 12.32
CA LYS A 131 -1.77 -9.22 11.15
C LYS A 131 -0.55 -8.59 10.48
N SER A 132 -0.08 -7.43 10.96
CA SER A 132 0.97 -6.66 10.29
C SER A 132 2.38 -7.13 10.61
N GLY A 133 2.56 -7.87 11.71
CA GLY A 133 3.88 -8.30 12.17
C GLY A 133 4.71 -7.19 12.84
N PHE A 134 4.18 -5.98 12.96
CA PHE A 134 4.86 -4.88 13.65
C PHE A 134 4.86 -5.08 15.18
N SER A 135 6.03 -4.88 15.80
CA SER A 135 6.15 -4.88 17.26
C SER A 135 5.71 -3.57 17.92
N LYS A 136 5.68 -2.47 17.14
CA LYS A 136 5.29 -1.11 17.55
C LYS A 136 4.47 -0.47 16.45
N SER A 137 3.60 0.49 16.79
CA SER A 137 2.78 1.16 15.78
C SER A 137 3.62 1.84 14.70
N PRO A 138 3.36 1.58 13.41
CA PRO A 138 4.03 2.26 12.30
C PRO A 138 3.46 3.66 12.03
N VAL A 139 2.38 4.07 12.71
CA VAL A 139 1.62 5.30 12.41
C VAL A 139 2.50 6.54 12.46
N ARG A 140 3.34 6.70 13.50
CA ARG A 140 4.23 7.87 13.61
C ARG A 140 5.21 7.97 12.43
N PHE A 141 5.76 6.85 11.99
CA PHE A 141 6.64 6.81 10.82
C PHE A 141 5.87 7.22 9.56
N LEU A 142 4.66 6.67 9.37
CA LEU A 142 3.82 7.00 8.22
C LEU A 142 3.36 8.45 8.21
N LYS A 143 3.05 9.05 9.36
CA LYS A 143 2.74 10.50 9.43
C LYS A 143 3.90 11.33 8.88
N VAL A 144 5.14 11.03 9.27
CA VAL A 144 6.33 11.72 8.76
C VAL A 144 6.53 11.45 7.26
N LEU A 145 6.42 10.20 6.82
CA LEU A 145 6.56 9.84 5.41
C LEU A 145 5.53 10.55 4.54
N MET A 146 4.27 10.54 4.96
CA MET A 146 3.15 11.11 4.21
C MET A 146 3.22 12.63 4.19
N ALA A 147 3.16 13.25 5.38
CA ALA A 147 3.05 14.69 5.48
C ALA A 147 4.34 15.38 5.03
N ASN A 148 5.52 14.94 5.49
CA ASN A 148 6.75 15.71 5.29
C ASN A 148 7.50 15.33 4.00
N ILE A 149 7.48 14.05 3.61
CA ILE A 149 8.30 13.56 2.49
C ILE A 149 7.48 13.46 1.20
N ARG A 150 6.26 12.91 1.26
CA ARG A 150 5.45 12.64 0.06
C ARG A 150 4.55 13.80 -0.35
N GLN A 151 4.07 14.58 0.62
CA GLN A 151 3.13 15.68 0.39
C GLN A 151 3.72 17.04 0.77
N GLU A 152 5.05 17.18 0.88
CA GLU A 152 5.73 18.48 1.04
C GLU A 152 5.17 19.38 2.17
N CYS A 153 4.85 18.77 3.32
CA CYS A 153 4.23 19.38 4.50
C CYS A 153 2.77 19.87 4.31
N GLU A 154 2.04 19.33 3.33
CA GLU A 154 0.61 19.58 3.18
C GLU A 154 -0.23 18.90 4.27
N LEU A 155 -1.40 19.48 4.54
CA LEU A 155 -2.38 18.96 5.49
C LEU A 155 -3.15 17.77 4.88
N ILE A 156 -2.81 16.57 5.33
CA ILE A 156 -3.42 15.33 4.86
C ILE A 156 -4.61 14.88 5.72
N GLU A 157 -4.91 15.54 6.83
CA GLU A 157 -5.84 15.11 7.89
C GLU A 157 -7.24 14.77 7.36
N LYS A 158 -7.73 15.50 6.36
CA LYS A 158 -9.06 15.29 5.77
C LYS A 158 -9.14 14.13 4.77
N THR A 159 -8.00 13.53 4.40
CA THR A 159 -7.93 12.42 3.45
C THR A 159 -8.22 11.08 4.13
N HIS A 160 -8.47 10.02 3.35
CA HIS A 160 -8.70 8.69 3.93
C HIS A 160 -7.48 8.21 4.73
N ILE A 161 -6.27 8.35 4.18
CA ILE A 161 -5.04 7.98 4.89
C ILE A 161 -4.80 8.89 6.09
N GLY A 162 -5.04 10.20 5.98
CA GLY A 162 -4.91 11.13 7.11
C GLY A 162 -5.77 10.71 8.31
N LYS A 163 -7.06 10.50 8.08
CA LYS A 163 -8.01 10.01 9.09
C LYS A 163 -7.54 8.69 9.73
N ILE A 164 -7.09 7.72 8.92
CA ILE A 164 -6.55 6.45 9.43
C ILE A 164 -5.35 6.68 10.35
N LEU A 165 -4.44 7.59 10.00
CA LEU A 165 -3.26 7.90 10.81
C LEU A 165 -3.60 8.71 12.06
N GLU A 166 -4.73 9.41 12.10
CA GLU A 166 -5.28 10.01 13.33
C GLU A 166 -6.07 9.03 14.20
N GLY A 167 -6.15 7.75 13.80
CA GLY A 167 -6.90 6.72 14.53
C GLY A 167 -8.42 6.81 14.32
N GLU A 168 -8.88 7.57 13.32
CA GLU A 168 -10.28 7.62 12.94
C GLU A 168 -10.70 6.36 12.17
N ARG A 169 -11.93 5.91 12.42
CA ARG A 169 -12.53 4.78 11.70
C ARG A 169 -13.38 5.28 10.56
N LEU A 170 -13.04 4.85 9.34
CA LEU A 170 -13.81 5.16 8.15
C LEU A 170 -15.07 4.29 8.05
N ARG A 171 -16.14 4.83 7.47
CA ARG A 171 -17.41 4.13 7.20
C ARG A 171 -17.55 3.82 5.71
N GLU A 172 -18.32 2.80 5.37
CA GLU A 172 -18.61 2.46 3.97
C GLU A 172 -19.23 3.62 3.18
N SER A 173 -20.03 4.48 3.83
CA SER A 173 -20.63 5.66 3.21
C SER A 173 -19.59 6.67 2.68
N GLU A 174 -18.38 6.70 3.23
CA GLU A 174 -17.30 7.57 2.75
C GLU A 174 -16.72 7.13 1.39
N PHE A 175 -17.15 5.96 0.90
CA PHE A 175 -16.75 5.39 -0.39
C PHE A 175 -17.89 5.34 -1.40
N ALA A 176 -19.09 5.83 -1.05
CA ALA A 176 -20.28 5.74 -1.88
C ALA A 176 -20.38 6.80 -3.00
N GLU A 177 -19.46 7.77 -3.04
CA GLU A 177 -19.50 8.92 -3.96
C GLU A 177 -18.18 9.10 -4.74
N VAL A 178 -17.85 8.13 -5.61
CA VAL A 178 -16.80 8.31 -6.64
C VAL A 178 -17.30 7.81 -7.99
#